data_AF-A0AB36P0I6-F1
#
_entry.id   AF-A0AB36P0I6-F1
#
_cell.length_a   1.000
_cell.length_b   1.000
_cell.length_c   1.000
_cell.angle_alpha   90.00
_cell.angle_beta   90.00
_cell.angle_gamma   90.00
#
_symmetry.space_group_name_H-M   'P 1'
#
loop_
_entity.id
_entity.type
_entity.pdbx_description
1 polymer ?
#
loop_
_entity_poly.entity_id
_entity_poly.type
_entity_poly.pdbx_seq_one_letter_code
_entity_poly.pdbx_strand_id
1 'polypeptide(L)'
;MNNLSQKLKILITAILSFYIFSANGQNTEFDKRCRIIEFINKDSINSISKLTPLYNKRGFYLLQNGVYDFVIDGKKYFQSLILKIEKDRFFITKNWQSEENNEIISDSIEVLINQEIQVRMVSIDKGVGNLPTRTNLKKYNVTIIPNENYCSLKNIEIISKEKTYLGHYYFTERGLKKIKIIKNTPYLCEENGEFILRRN
;
A
#
# COMPACT_ATOMS: atom_id res chain seq x y z
N MET A 1 1.62 37.58 -60.76
CA MET A 1 2.39 36.44 -60.22
C MET A 1 2.62 36.67 -58.74
N ASN A 2 1.89 36.01 -57.82
CA ASN A 2 2.28 35.94 -56.39
C ASN A 2 1.39 35.04 -55.49
N ASN A 3 0.25 34.53 -55.97
CA ASN A 3 -0.62 33.71 -55.12
C ASN A 3 -0.08 32.29 -54.82
N LEU A 4 0.76 31.72 -55.68
CA LEU A 4 1.29 30.36 -55.45
C LEU A 4 2.39 30.33 -54.38
N SER A 5 3.27 31.33 -54.40
CA SER A 5 4.35 31.51 -53.41
C SER A 5 3.80 31.79 -52.01
N GLN A 6 2.73 32.59 -51.92
CA GLN A 6 2.11 32.94 -50.65
C GLN A 6 1.36 31.75 -50.02
N LYS A 7 0.64 30.96 -50.82
CA LYS A 7 0.00 29.71 -50.38
C LYS A 7 1.01 28.66 -49.89
N LEU A 8 2.14 28.53 -50.58
CA LEU A 8 3.22 27.62 -50.19
C LEU A 8 3.88 28.05 -48.86
N LYS A 9 4.11 29.36 -48.67
CA LYS A 9 4.63 29.90 -47.41
C LYS A 9 3.67 29.68 -46.24
N ILE A 10 2.37 29.86 -46.44
CA ILE A 10 1.36 29.59 -45.39
C ILE A 10 1.32 28.10 -45.04
N LEU A 11 1.39 27.21 -46.04
CA LEU A 11 1.41 25.76 -45.84
C LEU A 11 2.64 25.31 -45.06
N ILE A 12 3.83 25.81 -45.41
CA ILE A 12 5.08 25.51 -44.71
C ILE A 12 5.03 26.02 -43.28
N THR A 13 4.51 27.24 -43.06
CA THR A 13 4.37 27.82 -41.72
C THR A 13 3.41 27.00 -40.86
N ALA A 14 2.28 26.55 -41.42
CA ALA A 14 1.30 25.70 -40.72
C ALA A 14 1.90 24.33 -40.32
N ILE A 15 2.67 23.71 -41.21
CA ILE A 15 3.36 22.42 -40.95
C ILE A 15 4.43 22.58 -39.86
N LEU A 16 5.22 23.67 -39.90
CA LEU A 16 6.21 23.97 -38.86
C LEU A 16 5.57 24.26 -37.50
N SER A 17 4.45 24.98 -37.45
CA SER A 17 3.73 25.20 -36.19
C SER A 17 3.08 23.94 -35.62
N PHE A 18 2.65 22.99 -36.46
CA PHE A 18 2.15 21.69 -36.00
C PHE A 18 3.26 20.80 -35.43
N TYR A 19 4.49 20.88 -35.97
CA TYR A 19 5.64 20.15 -35.42
C TYR A 19 6.19 20.76 -34.12
N ILE A 20 6.01 22.06 -33.89
CA ILE A 20 6.42 22.70 -32.63
C ILE A 20 5.36 22.45 -31.53
N PHE A 21 4.08 22.34 -31.88
CA PHE A 21 3.01 22.02 -30.91
C PHE A 21 2.97 20.54 -30.48
N SER A 22 3.54 19.61 -31.26
CA SER A 22 3.74 18.23 -30.79
C SER A 22 4.99 18.05 -29.93
N ALA A 23 5.89 19.03 -29.89
CA ALA A 23 7.12 18.99 -29.09
C ALA A 23 7.00 19.67 -27.71
N ASN A 24 5.94 20.44 -27.44
CA ASN A 24 5.76 21.18 -26.19
C ASN A 24 4.47 20.84 -25.41
N GLY A 25 3.79 19.76 -25.77
CA GLY A 25 2.79 19.14 -24.90
C GLY A 25 3.47 18.31 -23.82
N GLN A 26 3.99 18.97 -22.78
CA GLN A 26 4.28 18.32 -21.51
C GLN A 26 2.99 17.75 -20.93
N ASN A 27 2.64 16.55 -21.36
CA ASN A 27 2.09 15.55 -20.48
C ASN A 27 2.94 14.30 -20.71
N THR A 28 4.16 14.34 -20.18
CA THR A 28 4.71 13.12 -19.60
C THR A 28 3.73 12.71 -18.52
N GLU A 29 2.68 12.00 -18.91
CA GLU A 29 1.87 11.25 -17.99
C GLU A 29 2.86 10.31 -17.31
N PHE A 30 3.35 10.72 -16.14
CA PHE A 30 4.01 9.80 -15.25
C PHE A 30 2.98 8.71 -15.03
N ASP A 31 3.17 7.57 -15.69
CA ASP A 31 2.48 6.34 -15.31
C ASP A 31 3.03 5.95 -13.94
N LYS A 32 2.56 6.66 -12.90
CA LYS A 32 2.79 6.37 -11.49
C LYS A 32 1.97 5.13 -11.15
N ARG A 33 2.34 3.97 -11.74
CA ARG A 33 1.75 2.65 -11.45
C ARG A 33 1.77 2.33 -9.95
N CYS A 34 2.60 3.04 -9.22
CA CYS A 34 2.74 2.96 -7.80
C CYS A 34 1.66 3.74 -7.05
N ARG A 35 0.83 3.04 -6.29
CA ARG A 35 -0.25 3.62 -5.49
C ARG A 35 -0.18 3.12 -4.06
N ILE A 36 -0.62 3.98 -3.14
CA ILE A 36 -0.71 3.70 -1.71
C ILE A 36 -2.11 4.01 -1.20
N ILE A 37 -2.51 3.38 -0.10
CA ILE A 37 -3.75 3.71 0.60
C ILE A 37 -3.38 4.66 1.74
N GLU A 38 -3.83 5.89 1.67
CA GLU A 38 -3.50 6.95 2.61
C GLU A 38 -4.60 7.11 3.66
N PHE A 39 -4.22 7.16 4.94
CA PHE A 39 -5.09 7.46 6.07
C PHE A 39 -4.64 8.78 6.69
N ILE A 40 -5.36 9.87 6.42
CA ILE A 40 -5.08 11.20 6.97
C ILE A 40 -6.06 11.53 8.09
N ASN A 41 -5.54 11.93 9.26
CA ASN A 41 -6.38 12.43 10.33
C ASN A 41 -7.04 13.76 9.91
N LYS A 42 -8.38 13.82 9.99
CA LYS A 42 -9.20 14.99 9.61
C LYS A 42 -8.83 16.25 10.38
N ASP A 43 -8.30 16.10 11.59
CA ASP A 43 -7.89 17.22 12.44
C ASP A 43 -6.46 17.72 12.11
N SER A 44 -5.77 17.12 11.12
CA SER A 44 -4.41 17.51 10.75
C SER A 44 -4.40 18.63 9.70
N ILE A 45 -3.80 19.77 10.06
CA ILE A 45 -3.67 20.95 9.19
C ILE A 45 -2.45 20.75 8.28
N ASN A 46 -2.70 20.53 6.99
CA ASN A 46 -1.82 20.72 5.82
C ASN A 46 -0.33 20.31 5.95
N SER A 47 0.01 19.05 5.62
CA SER A 47 0.92 18.70 4.51
C SER A 47 1.09 17.17 4.40
N ILE A 48 0.82 16.62 3.21
CA ILE A 48 0.99 15.19 2.86
C ILE A 48 2.48 14.77 2.96
N SER A 49 3.40 15.71 2.81
CA SER A 49 4.86 15.51 2.72
C SER A 49 5.55 14.88 3.95
N LYS A 50 4.82 14.57 5.03
CA LYS A 50 5.37 13.96 6.25
C LYS A 50 4.77 12.62 6.63
N LEU A 51 3.93 12.03 5.78
CA LEU A 51 3.39 10.69 6.06
C LEU A 51 4.46 9.62 5.80
N THR A 52 4.39 8.54 6.56
CA THR A 52 5.29 7.38 6.50
C THR A 52 4.47 6.09 6.56
N PRO A 53 5.05 4.90 6.28
CA PRO A 53 4.35 3.62 6.40
C PRO A 53 4.23 3.18 7.87
N LEU A 54 4.54 4.09 8.79
CA LEU A 54 4.51 3.91 10.23
C LEU A 54 3.44 4.87 10.77
N TYR A 55 2.74 4.42 11.81
CA TYR A 55 1.74 5.27 12.44
C TYR A 55 2.35 6.56 12.98
N ASN A 56 1.70 7.68 12.68
CA ASN A 56 1.91 8.93 13.37
C ASN A 56 0.58 9.65 13.61
N LYS A 57 0.57 10.66 14.48
CA LYS A 57 -0.66 11.39 14.85
C LYS A 57 -1.39 12.04 13.68
N ARG A 58 -0.68 12.38 12.60
CA ARG A 58 -1.23 13.02 11.39
C ARG A 58 -1.86 12.00 10.44
N GLY A 59 -1.35 10.79 10.41
CA GLY A 59 -1.78 9.76 9.48
C GLY A 59 -0.71 8.71 9.25
N PHE A 60 -0.97 7.85 8.28
CA PHE A 60 -0.05 6.82 7.79
C PHE A 60 -0.50 6.39 6.40
N TYR A 61 0.32 5.64 5.69
CA TYR A 61 -0.11 4.96 4.48
C TYR A 61 0.15 3.46 4.55
N LEU A 62 -0.66 2.72 3.80
CA LEU A 62 -0.50 1.30 3.59
C LEU A 62 0.15 1.05 2.23
N LEU A 63 1.05 0.08 2.22
CA LEU A 63 1.80 -0.36 1.06
C LEU A 63 1.36 -1.76 0.64
N GLN A 64 1.51 -2.04 -0.66
CA GLN A 64 1.45 -3.39 -1.20
C GLN A 64 2.48 -4.29 -0.48
N ASN A 65 2.18 -5.59 -0.38
CA ASN A 65 2.94 -6.60 0.36
C ASN A 65 3.09 -6.32 1.87
N GLY A 66 2.32 -5.38 2.42
CA GLY A 66 2.18 -5.24 3.86
C GLY A 66 1.04 -6.09 4.40
N VAL A 67 1.17 -6.50 5.65
CA VAL A 67 0.16 -7.27 6.39
C VAL A 67 -0.50 -6.37 7.42
N TYR A 68 -1.84 -6.32 7.38
CA TYR A 68 -2.65 -5.43 8.22
C TYR A 68 -3.88 -6.16 8.77
N ASP A 69 -4.40 -5.68 9.90
CA ASP A 69 -5.71 -6.10 10.41
C ASP A 69 -6.77 -5.07 9.96
N PHE A 70 -7.65 -5.46 9.06
CA PHE A 70 -8.74 -4.59 8.56
C PHE A 70 -10.08 -4.86 9.26
N VAL A 71 -10.91 -3.81 9.31
CA VAL A 71 -12.37 -3.95 9.38
C VAL A 71 -12.96 -3.22 8.18
N ILE A 72 -13.69 -3.92 7.33
CA ILE A 72 -14.26 -3.38 6.09
C ILE A 72 -15.77 -3.63 6.15
N ASP A 73 -16.57 -2.57 6.15
CA ASP A 73 -18.03 -2.61 6.32
C ASP A 73 -18.43 -3.50 7.52
N GLY A 74 -17.73 -3.33 8.64
CA GLY A 74 -17.93 -4.12 9.87
C GLY A 74 -17.35 -5.53 9.87
N LYS A 75 -16.95 -6.09 8.72
CA LYS A 75 -16.33 -7.42 8.63
C LYS A 75 -14.84 -7.38 8.91
N LYS A 76 -14.35 -8.32 9.71
CA LYS A 76 -12.97 -8.37 10.19
C LYS A 76 -12.11 -9.24 9.27
N TYR A 77 -10.96 -8.71 8.87
CA TYR A 77 -9.95 -9.41 8.07
C TYR A 77 -8.60 -9.24 8.78
N PHE A 78 -8.15 -10.28 9.47
CA PHE A 78 -6.95 -10.22 10.29
C PHE A 78 -5.75 -10.80 9.55
N GLN A 79 -4.56 -10.27 9.86
CA GLN A 79 -3.30 -10.66 9.21
C GLN A 79 -3.44 -10.70 7.68
N SER A 80 -4.14 -9.71 7.10
CA SER A 80 -4.44 -9.71 5.68
C SER A 80 -3.34 -9.01 4.89
N LEU A 81 -2.82 -9.67 3.87
CA LEU A 81 -1.80 -9.17 2.97
C LEU A 81 -2.46 -8.32 1.87
N ILE A 82 -1.94 -7.11 1.61
CA ILE A 82 -2.35 -6.33 0.43
C ILE A 82 -1.60 -6.86 -0.79
N LEU A 83 -2.34 -7.41 -1.75
CA LEU A 83 -1.80 -7.98 -2.99
C LEU A 83 -1.53 -6.92 -4.05
N LYS A 84 -2.44 -5.94 -4.17
CA LYS A 84 -2.41 -4.92 -5.23
C LYS A 84 -3.22 -3.69 -4.81
N ILE A 85 -2.77 -2.51 -5.23
CA ILE A 85 -3.47 -1.24 -5.03
C ILE A 85 -3.70 -0.58 -6.39
N GLU A 86 -4.96 -0.27 -6.71
CA GLU A 86 -5.38 0.40 -7.94
C GLU A 86 -5.95 1.80 -7.62
N LYS A 87 -6.54 2.49 -8.60
CA LYS A 87 -6.97 3.88 -8.45
C LYS A 87 -8.07 4.08 -7.40
N ASP A 88 -9.01 3.17 -7.34
CA ASP A 88 -10.26 3.25 -6.57
C ASP A 88 -10.54 1.97 -5.75
N ARG A 89 -9.62 1.01 -5.79
CA ARG A 89 -9.73 -0.27 -5.10
C ARG A 89 -8.39 -0.87 -4.75
N PHE A 90 -8.41 -1.86 -3.87
CA PHE A 90 -7.26 -2.69 -3.54
C PHE A 90 -7.71 -4.12 -3.28
N PHE A 91 -6.76 -5.04 -3.34
CA PHE A 91 -7.00 -6.48 -3.19
C PHE A 91 -6.27 -6.99 -1.97
N ILE A 92 -6.97 -7.73 -1.12
CA ILE A 92 -6.40 -8.37 0.07
C ILE A 92 -6.59 -9.89 0.04
N THR A 93 -5.70 -10.61 0.71
CA THR A 93 -5.89 -12.03 1.05
C THR A 93 -5.72 -12.23 2.54
N LYS A 94 -6.55 -13.10 3.12
CA LYS A 94 -6.34 -13.61 4.50
C LYS A 94 -5.80 -15.04 4.50
N ASN A 95 -5.82 -15.72 3.36
CA ASN A 95 -5.41 -17.10 3.22
C ASN A 95 -4.07 -17.16 2.48
N TRP A 96 -3.04 -16.61 3.12
CA TRP A 96 -1.66 -16.66 2.66
C TRP A 96 -0.79 -17.45 3.64
N GLN A 97 0.23 -18.12 3.12
CA GLN A 97 1.19 -18.90 3.92
C GLN A 97 2.62 -18.66 3.46
N SER A 98 3.53 -18.80 4.42
CA SER A 98 4.97 -18.73 4.28
C SER A 98 5.53 -20.15 4.20
N GLU A 99 5.92 -20.58 3.01
CA GLU A 99 6.81 -21.74 2.85
C GLU A 99 8.23 -21.27 2.55
N GLU A 100 9.17 -22.20 2.43
CA GLU A 100 10.61 -21.89 2.39
C GLU A 100 10.94 -20.79 1.36
N ASN A 101 10.63 -21.06 0.09
CA ASN A 101 10.86 -20.13 -1.02
C ASN A 101 9.56 -19.72 -1.74
N ASN A 102 8.41 -20.16 -1.24
CA ASN A 102 7.12 -19.97 -1.90
C ASN A 102 6.13 -19.28 -0.98
N GLU A 103 5.37 -18.37 -1.55
CA GLU A 103 4.18 -17.80 -0.95
C GLU A 103 2.96 -18.46 -1.58
N ILE A 104 2.12 -19.06 -0.73
CA ILE A 104 0.86 -19.64 -1.19
C ILE A 104 -0.23 -18.62 -0.93
N ILE A 105 -0.91 -18.15 -1.97
CA ILE A 105 -2.11 -17.32 -1.89
C ILE A 105 -3.27 -18.13 -2.44
N SER A 106 -4.36 -18.23 -1.67
CA SER A 106 -5.50 -19.08 -2.04
C SER A 106 -6.82 -18.32 -2.22
N ASP A 107 -6.84 -17.02 -1.96
CA ASP A 107 -7.98 -16.15 -2.21
C ASP A 107 -7.55 -14.72 -2.58
N SER A 108 -8.49 -13.95 -3.11
CA SER A 108 -8.36 -12.51 -3.31
C SER A 108 -9.72 -11.86 -3.06
N ILE A 109 -9.73 -10.80 -2.28
CA ILE A 109 -10.91 -10.04 -1.91
C ILE A 109 -10.71 -8.61 -2.41
N GLU A 110 -11.58 -8.17 -3.32
CA GLU A 110 -11.62 -6.79 -3.78
C GLU A 110 -12.25 -5.89 -2.71
N VAL A 111 -11.63 -4.73 -2.50
CA VAL A 111 -12.10 -3.69 -1.58
C VAL A 111 -12.12 -2.36 -2.31
N LEU A 112 -13.29 -1.75 -2.39
CA LEU A 112 -13.49 -0.42 -2.98
C LEU A 112 -13.19 0.66 -1.94
N ILE A 113 -12.57 1.76 -2.38
CA ILE A 113 -12.16 2.86 -1.49
C ILE A 113 -13.33 3.59 -0.82
N ASN A 114 -14.54 3.47 -1.37
CA ASN A 114 -15.76 4.06 -0.83
C ASN A 114 -16.42 3.23 0.30
N GLN A 115 -15.90 2.03 0.58
CA GLN A 115 -16.33 1.22 1.71
C GLN A 115 -15.83 1.81 3.04
N GLU A 116 -16.48 1.43 4.14
CA GLU A 116 -16.03 1.80 5.48
C GLU A 116 -14.78 0.98 5.85
N ILE A 117 -13.59 1.56 5.71
CA ILE A 117 -12.30 0.88 5.93
C ILE A 117 -11.62 1.33 7.22
N GLN A 118 -11.37 0.39 8.14
CA GLN A 118 -10.58 0.55 9.37
C GLN A 118 -9.29 -0.24 9.30
N VAL A 119 -8.23 0.30 9.91
CA VAL A 119 -6.99 -0.44 10.17
C VAL A 119 -6.77 -0.54 11.68
N ARG A 120 -6.58 -1.77 12.16
CA ARG A 120 -6.28 -2.07 13.54
C ARG A 120 -4.78 -2.30 13.69
N MET A 121 -4.14 -1.50 14.53
CA MET A 121 -2.73 -1.69 14.88
C MET A 121 -2.65 -2.53 16.14
N VAL A 122 -2.10 -3.74 16.02
CA VAL A 122 -1.89 -4.59 17.20
C VAL A 122 -0.78 -3.99 18.05
N SER A 123 -1.03 -3.87 19.36
CA SER A 123 0.00 -3.53 20.32
C SER A 123 0.76 -4.81 20.68
N ILE A 124 2.08 -4.77 20.73
CA ILE A 124 2.88 -5.94 21.12
C ILE A 124 3.61 -5.58 22.41
N ASP A 125 3.29 -6.31 23.48
CA ASP A 125 3.99 -6.19 24.76
C ASP A 125 4.53 -7.56 25.19
N LYS A 126 5.84 -7.61 25.48
CA LYS A 126 6.56 -8.85 25.85
C LYS A 126 6.27 -10.05 24.92
N GLY A 127 6.11 -9.80 23.62
CA GLY A 127 5.83 -10.84 22.64
C GLY A 127 4.37 -11.29 22.59
N VAL A 128 3.46 -10.68 23.33
CA VAL A 128 2.02 -10.95 23.24
C VAL A 128 1.33 -9.82 22.48
N GLY A 129 0.57 -10.18 21.46
CA GLY A 129 -0.31 -9.25 20.76
C GLY A 129 -1.48 -8.86 21.66
N ASN A 130 -1.46 -7.64 22.18
CA ASN A 130 -2.59 -7.03 22.88
C ASN A 130 -3.58 -6.44 21.88
N LEU A 131 -4.87 -6.43 22.28
CA LEU A 131 -5.95 -5.98 21.40
C LEU A 131 -5.67 -4.54 20.90
N PRO A 132 -5.84 -4.31 19.60
CA PRO A 132 -5.36 -3.12 18.92
C PRO A 132 -6.04 -1.84 19.40
N THR A 133 -5.31 -0.73 19.46
CA THR A 133 -5.94 0.60 19.47
C THR A 133 -6.78 0.71 18.20
N ARG A 134 -8.10 0.70 18.34
CA ARG A 134 -9.01 0.92 17.21
C ARG A 134 -8.78 2.34 16.71
N THR A 135 -8.29 2.51 15.49
CA THR A 135 -8.40 3.82 14.85
C THR A 135 -9.89 4.13 14.71
N ASN A 136 -10.33 5.22 15.34
CA ASN A 136 -11.72 5.64 15.21
C ASN A 136 -11.91 6.20 13.79
N LEU A 137 -12.65 5.47 12.96
CA LEU A 137 -12.98 5.82 11.58
C LEU A 137 -13.35 7.27 11.34
N LYS A 138 -14.12 7.84 12.27
CA LYS A 138 -14.61 9.21 12.12
C LYS A 138 -13.46 10.22 12.05
N LYS A 139 -12.27 9.84 12.54
CA LYS A 139 -11.08 10.67 12.60
C LYS A 139 -10.24 10.67 11.32
N TYR A 140 -10.44 9.75 10.38
CA TYR A 140 -9.57 9.65 9.19
C TYR A 140 -10.32 9.83 7.88
N ASN A 141 -9.66 10.48 6.92
CA ASN A 141 -9.99 10.43 5.50
C ASN A 141 -9.13 9.33 4.86
N VAL A 142 -9.75 8.48 4.04
CA VAL A 142 -9.07 7.39 3.34
C VAL A 142 -9.09 7.69 1.85
N THR A 143 -7.93 7.66 1.21
CA THR A 143 -7.75 7.97 -0.22
C THR A 143 -6.72 7.03 -0.82
N ILE A 144 -6.75 6.87 -2.15
CA ILE A 144 -5.66 6.20 -2.87
C ILE A 144 -4.96 7.22 -3.76
N ILE A 145 -3.67 7.38 -3.53
CA ILE A 145 -2.84 8.38 -4.23
C ILE A 145 -1.64 7.70 -4.88
N PRO A 146 -1.13 8.26 -5.99
CA PRO A 146 0.16 7.84 -6.51
C PRO A 146 1.29 8.25 -5.55
N ASN A 147 2.32 7.42 -5.43
CA ASN A 147 3.50 7.70 -4.59
C ASN A 147 4.78 7.27 -5.30
N GLU A 148 5.82 8.10 -5.25
CA GLU A 148 7.11 7.83 -5.91
C GLU A 148 8.17 7.32 -4.92
N ASN A 149 7.97 7.56 -3.62
CA ASN A 149 8.94 7.23 -2.58
C ASN A 149 8.77 5.81 -2.06
N TYR A 150 7.52 5.34 -1.97
CA TYR A 150 7.17 4.06 -1.37
C TYR A 150 6.07 3.38 -2.17
N CYS A 151 6.30 2.11 -2.54
CA CYS A 151 5.40 1.38 -3.40
C CYS A 151 4.90 0.07 -2.84
N SER A 152 5.86 -0.77 -2.50
CA SER A 152 5.63 -2.10 -1.99
C SER A 152 6.70 -2.40 -0.98
N LEU A 153 6.33 -3.19 0.03
CA LEU A 153 7.28 -3.77 0.96
C LEU A 153 7.93 -4.98 0.28
N LYS A 154 9.26 -5.07 0.37
CA LYS A 154 9.95 -6.27 -0.09
C LYS A 154 9.61 -7.42 0.86
N ASN A 155 9.32 -8.59 0.31
CA ASN A 155 9.21 -9.80 1.12
C ASN A 155 10.55 -10.02 1.87
N ILE A 156 10.47 -10.64 3.04
CA ILE A 156 11.61 -10.81 3.92
C ILE A 156 11.90 -12.27 4.21
N GLU A 157 13.17 -12.65 4.18
CA GLU A 157 13.62 -13.95 4.64
C GLU A 157 13.62 -14.01 6.18
N ILE A 158 13.01 -15.05 6.73
CA ILE A 158 12.94 -15.31 8.17
C ILE A 158 13.54 -16.69 8.45
N ILE A 159 14.64 -16.71 9.20
CA ILE A 159 15.30 -17.94 9.64
C ILE A 159 14.76 -18.34 11.01
N SER A 160 14.28 -19.57 11.13
CA SER A 160 13.65 -20.10 12.33
C SER A 160 13.88 -21.59 12.46
N LYS A 161 14.49 -22.01 13.58
CA LYS A 161 14.77 -23.43 13.85
C LYS A 161 15.44 -24.10 12.64
N GLU A 162 16.47 -23.44 12.11
CA GLU A 162 17.27 -23.91 10.96
C GLU A 162 16.52 -24.00 9.62
N LYS A 163 15.29 -23.49 9.55
CA LYS A 163 14.51 -23.38 8.31
C LYS A 163 14.36 -21.93 7.90
N THR A 164 14.43 -21.70 6.60
CA THR A 164 14.12 -20.41 5.98
C THR A 164 12.62 -20.35 5.66
N TYR A 165 12.02 -19.18 5.82
CA TYR A 165 10.63 -18.89 5.47
C TYR A 165 10.56 -17.56 4.75
N LEU A 166 9.69 -17.46 3.73
CA LEU A 166 9.33 -16.19 3.14
C LEU A 166 8.24 -15.48 3.96
N GLY A 167 8.55 -14.32 4.51
CA GLY A 167 7.66 -13.53 5.35
C GLY A 167 7.37 -12.13 4.82
N HIS A 168 6.59 -11.40 5.60
CA HIS A 168 6.15 -10.02 5.31
C HIS A 168 6.39 -9.09 6.48
N TYR A 169 6.03 -7.83 6.28
CA TYR A 169 5.98 -6.82 7.33
C TYR A 169 4.54 -6.61 7.82
N TYR A 170 4.33 -6.83 9.10
CA TYR A 170 3.10 -6.60 9.85
C TYR A 170 3.07 -5.22 10.47
N PHE A 171 1.95 -4.50 10.31
CA PHE A 171 1.78 -3.15 10.82
C PHE A 171 1.32 -3.13 12.28
N THR A 172 2.11 -2.50 13.15
CA THR A 172 1.90 -2.48 14.61
C THR A 172 1.99 -1.07 15.17
N GLU A 173 1.55 -0.87 16.41
CA GLU A 173 1.64 0.44 17.09
C GLU A 173 3.09 0.92 17.29
N ARG A 174 4.05 -0.01 17.31
CA ARG A 174 5.49 0.28 17.45
C ARG A 174 6.23 0.25 16.11
N GLY A 175 5.51 0.16 15.00
CA GLY A 175 6.04 0.16 13.64
C GLY A 175 5.88 -1.17 12.90
N LEU A 176 6.65 -1.36 11.83
CA LEU A 176 6.61 -2.59 11.02
C LEU A 176 7.42 -3.70 11.69
N LYS A 177 6.82 -4.89 11.84
CA LYS A 177 7.44 -6.08 12.43
C LYS A 177 7.39 -7.25 11.47
N LYS A 178 8.29 -8.23 11.58
CA LYS A 178 8.31 -9.37 10.65
C LYS A 178 7.22 -10.36 11.03
N ILE A 179 6.54 -10.93 10.04
CA ILE A 179 5.53 -11.97 10.23
C ILE A 179 5.68 -13.08 9.20
N LYS A 180 5.42 -14.30 9.65
CA LYS A 180 5.20 -15.48 8.79
C LYS A 180 3.92 -16.19 9.20
N ILE A 181 3.28 -16.89 8.27
CA ILE A 181 2.14 -17.76 8.57
C ILE A 181 2.51 -19.19 8.20
N ILE A 182 2.59 -20.08 9.19
CA ILE A 182 2.87 -21.50 8.97
C ILE A 182 1.61 -22.27 9.33
N LYS A 183 1.04 -23.03 8.39
CA LYS A 183 -0.16 -23.84 8.60
C LYS A 183 -1.28 -23.04 9.31
N ASN A 184 -1.63 -21.88 8.74
CA ASN A 184 -2.63 -20.95 9.27
C ASN A 184 -2.33 -20.36 10.67
N THR A 185 -1.12 -20.56 11.21
CA THR A 185 -0.71 -19.99 12.50
C THR A 185 0.18 -18.77 12.24
N PRO A 186 -0.19 -17.56 12.70
CA PRO A 186 0.62 -16.37 12.53
C PRO A 186 1.71 -16.26 13.61
N TYR A 187 2.95 -16.18 13.16
CA TYR A 187 4.13 -15.95 14.01
C TYR A 187 4.70 -14.57 13.74
N LEU A 188 4.71 -13.74 14.76
CA LEU A 188 5.48 -12.50 14.80
C LEU A 188 6.94 -12.85 15.12
N CYS A 189 7.86 -12.37 14.30
CA CYS A 189 9.29 -12.65 14.43
C CYS A 189 10.00 -11.37 14.85
N GLU A 190 10.48 -11.34 16.10
CA GLU A 190 11.23 -10.25 16.72
C GLU A 190 12.69 -10.69 16.96
N GLU A 191 13.58 -9.75 17.27
CA GLU A 191 15.00 -10.06 17.56
C GLU A 191 15.16 -11.04 18.73
N ASN A 192 14.26 -10.99 19.71
CA ASN A 192 14.29 -11.81 20.91
C ASN A 192 13.52 -13.14 20.80
N GLY A 193 12.91 -13.44 19.65
CA GLY A 193 12.22 -14.70 19.42
C GLY A 193 10.97 -14.59 18.55
N GLU A 194 10.23 -15.70 18.51
CA GLU A 194 8.99 -15.82 17.73
C GLU A 194 7.79 -15.99 18.64
N PHE A 195 6.70 -15.29 18.31
CA PHE A 195 5.52 -15.25 19.13
C PHE A 195 4.24 -15.45 18.32
N ILE A 196 3.32 -16.23 18.86
CA ILE A 196 2.01 -16.46 18.23
C ILE A 196 1.14 -15.22 18.46
N LEU A 197 0.73 -14.55 17.37
CA LEU A 197 -0.08 -13.32 17.46
C LEU A 197 -1.49 -13.58 17.96
N ARG A 198 -2.09 -14.71 17.58
CA ARG A 198 -3.40 -15.18 18.06
C ARG A 198 -3.41 -16.70 18.08
N ARG A 199 -3.82 -17.27 19.20
CA ARG A 199 -4.27 -18.67 19.22
C ARG A 199 -5.69 -18.66 18.65
N ASN A 200 -5.91 -19.40 17.55
CA ASN A 200 -7.26 -19.64 17.04
C ASN A 200 -8.11 -20.33 18.11
#